data_AF-A0AAV6XWJ0-F1
#
_entry.id   AF-A0AAV6XWJ0-F1
#
_cell.length_a   1.000
_cell.length_b   1.000
_cell.length_c   1.000
_cell.angle_alpha   90.00
_cell.angle_beta   90.00
_cell.angle_gamma   90.00
#
_symmetry.space_group_name_H-M   'P 1'
#
loop_
_entity.id
_entity.type
_entity.pdbx_description
1 polymer ?
#
loop_
_entity_poly.entity_id
_entity_poly.type
_entity_poly.pdbx_seq_one_letter_code
_entity_poly.pdbx_strand_id
1 'polypeptide(L)'
;MEDCTISPGYHVPSGTHLMVNVWKIQRDETVWSEPNEFMPARFLTSLKDIDVRGQNFELPPFGTGRRSCPGSSLALNTVHLTLASLLHCYDVIKPSDAEIDMTESLTPRV
;
A
#
# COMPACT_ATOMS: atom_id res chain seq x y z
N MET A 1 13.11 3.15 24.35
CA MET A 1 12.79 1.85 23.71
C MET A 1 13.36 0.78 24.61
N GLU A 2 12.70 -0.37 24.68
CA GLU A 2 13.06 -1.48 25.56
C GLU A 2 13.34 -2.71 24.70
N ASP A 3 14.05 -3.68 25.27
CA ASP A 3 14.21 -4.98 24.65
C ASP A 3 12.83 -5.63 24.45
N CYS A 4 12.66 -6.38 23.36
CA CYS A 4 11.42 -7.10 23.11
C CYS A 4 11.67 -8.47 22.48
N THR A 5 10.65 -9.32 22.54
CA THR A 5 10.68 -10.64 21.90
C THR A 5 9.54 -10.73 20.91
N ILE A 6 9.86 -11.01 19.64
CA ILE A 6 8.90 -11.19 18.55
C ILE A 6 8.61 -12.68 18.39
N SER A 7 7.33 -13.04 18.22
CA SER A 7 6.93 -14.44 17.97
C SER A 7 7.65 -15.01 16.73
N PRO A 8 8.13 -16.27 16.74
CA PRO A 8 7.97 -17.30 17.78
C PRO A 8 9.06 -17.32 18.88
N GLY A 9 9.90 -16.28 19.03
CA GLY A 9 10.93 -16.23 20.08
C GLY A 9 12.18 -15.40 19.77
N TYR A 10 12.12 -14.52 18.76
CA TYR A 10 13.25 -13.69 18.36
C TYR A 10 13.44 -12.51 19.31
N HIS A 11 14.55 -12.49 20.05
CA HIS A 11 14.91 -11.39 20.92
C HIS A 11 15.51 -10.22 20.12
N VAL A 12 14.98 -9.02 20.35
CA VAL A 12 15.39 -7.77 19.71
C VAL A 12 15.87 -6.81 20.79
N PRO A 13 17.19 -6.51 20.85
CA PRO A 13 17.74 -5.56 21.80
C PRO A 13 17.23 -4.14 21.57
N SER A 14 17.16 -3.36 22.65
CA SER A 14 16.87 -1.93 22.59
C SER A 14 17.86 -1.19 21.68
N GLY A 15 17.34 -0.23 20.92
CA GLY A 15 18.13 0.53 19.94
C GLY A 15 18.26 -0.14 18.57
N THR A 16 17.74 -1.35 18.38
CA THR A 16 17.70 -1.99 17.05
C THR A 16 16.82 -1.19 16.08
N HIS A 17 17.36 -0.89 14.89
CA HIS A 17 16.57 -0.32 13.81
C HIS A 17 15.75 -1.40 13.10
N LEU A 18 14.44 -1.18 13.04
CA LEU A 18 13.50 -2.07 12.38
C LEU A 18 12.95 -1.39 11.11
N MET A 19 12.93 -2.14 10.01
CA MET A 19 12.33 -1.71 8.75
C MET A 19 11.23 -2.69 8.36
N VAL A 20 10.03 -2.18 8.13
CA VAL A 20 8.88 -2.98 7.66
C VAL A 20 8.93 -3.05 6.14
N ASN A 21 9.01 -4.27 5.60
CA ASN A 21 8.98 -4.49 4.15
C ASN A 21 7.54 -4.53 3.63
N VAL A 22 6.92 -3.35 3.52
CA VAL A 22 5.54 -3.19 3.03
C VAL A 22 5.39 -3.74 1.61
N TRP A 23 6.40 -3.55 0.76
CA TRP A 23 6.41 -4.03 -0.62
C TRP A 23 6.22 -5.56 -0.69
N LYS A 24 6.93 -6.30 0.16
CA LYS A 24 6.81 -7.76 0.26
C LYS A 24 5.44 -8.18 0.78
N ILE A 25 4.92 -7.51 1.81
CA ILE A 25 3.62 -7.82 2.40
C ILE A 25 2.50 -7.67 1.35
N GLN A 26 2.53 -6.60 0.56
CA GLN A 26 1.52 -6.32 -0.47
C GLN A 26 1.67 -7.18 -1.73
N ARG A 27 2.70 -8.04 -1.80
CA ARG A 27 2.94 -8.97 -2.90
C ARG A 27 3.09 -10.42 -2.45
N ASP A 28 2.71 -10.72 -1.21
CA ASP A 28 2.75 -12.07 -0.69
C ASP A 28 1.72 -12.95 -1.41
N GLU A 29 2.17 -13.94 -2.18
CA GLU A 29 1.32 -14.87 -2.94
C GLU A 29 0.41 -15.72 -2.03
N THR A 30 0.72 -15.86 -0.75
CA THR A 30 -0.13 -16.57 0.22
C THR A 30 -1.37 -15.77 0.61
N VAL A 31 -1.35 -14.45 0.38
CA VAL A 31 -2.43 -13.52 0.71
C VAL A 31 -3.10 -12.99 -0.58
N TRP A 32 -2.30 -12.70 -1.61
CA TRP A 32 -2.74 -12.05 -2.83
C TRP A 32 -2.60 -13.01 -4.02
N SER A 33 -3.71 -13.41 -4.62
CA SER A 33 -3.68 -14.14 -5.90
C SER A 33 -3.17 -13.23 -7.02
N GLU A 34 -2.23 -13.70 -7.86
CA GLU A 34 -1.63 -12.87 -8.92
C GLU A 34 -1.17 -11.48 -8.38
N PRO A 35 -0.21 -11.43 -7.43
CA PRO A 35 0.12 -10.21 -6.68
C PRO A 35 0.71 -9.10 -7.54
N ASN A 36 1.27 -9.45 -8.71
CA ASN A 36 1.86 -8.49 -9.64
C ASN A 36 0.85 -7.96 -10.66
N GLU A 37 -0.38 -8.49 -10.69
CA GLU A 37 -1.44 -8.07 -11.60
C GLU A 37 -2.30 -6.96 -10.99
N PHE A 38 -2.52 -5.90 -11.76
CA PHE A 38 -3.46 -4.84 -11.40
C PHE A 38 -4.91 -5.34 -11.55
N MET A 39 -5.45 -5.90 -10.45
CA MET A 39 -6.79 -6.48 -10.43
C MET A 39 -7.67 -5.85 -9.35
N PRO A 40 -8.34 -4.71 -9.61
CA PRO A 40 -9.23 -4.06 -8.65
C PRO A 40 -10.42 -4.92 -8.19
N ALA A 41 -10.91 -5.81 -9.05
CA ALA A 41 -12.07 -6.66 -8.78
C ALA A 41 -11.91 -7.58 -7.53
N ARG A 42 -10.67 -7.85 -7.09
CA ARG A 42 -10.40 -8.61 -5.86
C ARG A 42 -11.00 -7.95 -4.61
N PHE A 43 -11.05 -6.62 -4.59
CA PHE A 43 -11.60 -5.84 -3.49
C PHE A 43 -13.13 -5.74 -3.53
N LEU A 44 -13.77 -6.26 -4.57
CA LEU A 44 -15.24 -6.36 -4.67
C LEU A 44 -15.75 -7.75 -4.30
N THR A 45 -14.86 -8.73 -4.10
CA THR A 45 -15.19 -10.15 -3.96
C THR A 45 -14.57 -10.73 -2.69
N SER A 46 -13.45 -11.45 -2.81
CA SER A 46 -12.82 -12.19 -1.70
C SER A 46 -12.24 -11.29 -0.63
N LEU A 47 -11.85 -10.05 -0.97
CA LEU A 47 -11.18 -9.11 -0.07
C LEU A 47 -12.03 -7.87 0.23
N LYS A 48 -13.36 -7.98 0.17
CA LYS A 48 -14.30 -6.86 0.35
C LYS A 48 -14.18 -6.14 1.70
N ASP A 49 -13.72 -6.85 2.73
CA ASP A 49 -13.62 -6.36 4.10
C ASP A 49 -12.20 -5.85 4.45
N ILE A 50 -11.26 -5.91 3.50
CA ILE A 50 -9.93 -5.32 3.67
C ILE A 50 -9.99 -3.83 3.40
N ASP A 51 -9.48 -3.04 4.35
CA ASP A 51 -9.29 -1.60 4.18
C ASP A 51 -7.84 -1.15 4.44
N VAL A 52 -7.58 0.12 4.11
CA VAL A 52 -6.26 0.76 4.28
C VAL A 52 -6.17 1.59 5.55
N ARG A 53 -7.13 1.47 6.49
CA ARG A 53 -7.20 2.24 7.73
C ARG A 53 -6.36 1.64 8.86
N GLY A 54 -5.55 0.64 8.54
CA GLY A 54 -4.51 0.09 9.41
C GLY A 54 -4.96 -1.04 10.33
N GLN A 55 -6.18 -1.57 10.16
CA GLN A 55 -6.65 -2.78 10.85
C GLN A 55 -6.33 -4.07 10.06
N ASN A 56 -6.11 -3.97 8.75
CA ASN A 56 -5.68 -5.07 7.91
C ASN A 56 -4.17 -4.96 7.64
N PHE A 57 -3.40 -5.90 8.19
CA PHE A 57 -1.94 -5.88 8.08
C PHE A 57 -1.44 -6.33 6.71
N GLU A 58 -2.29 -6.99 5.94
CA GLU A 58 -2.07 -7.41 4.57
C GLU A 58 -1.94 -6.20 3.62
N LEU A 59 -2.62 -5.10 3.94
CA LEU A 59 -2.66 -3.88 3.11
C LEU A 59 -2.38 -2.61 3.94
N PRO A 60 -1.11 -2.31 4.32
CA PRO A 60 -0.79 -1.17 5.17
C PRO A 60 -0.06 -0.03 4.42
N PRO A 61 -0.62 0.59 3.36
CA PRO A 61 0.08 1.64 2.59
C PRO A 61 0.35 2.90 3.41
N PHE A 62 -0.41 3.11 4.48
CA PHE A 62 -0.25 4.23 5.43
C PHE A 62 0.39 3.79 6.76
N GLY A 63 0.95 2.58 6.82
CA GLY A 63 1.40 1.96 8.06
C GLY A 63 0.25 1.63 9.03
N THR A 64 0.60 1.23 10.25
CA THR A 64 -0.36 0.83 11.30
C THR A 64 0.11 1.27 12.68
N GLY A 65 -0.79 1.22 13.67
CA GLY A 65 -0.52 1.51 15.07
C GLY A 65 -0.09 2.95 15.35
N ARG A 66 0.74 3.13 16.39
CA ARG A 66 1.15 4.45 16.91
C ARG A 66 1.98 5.31 15.94
N ARG A 67 2.49 4.71 14.86
CA ARG A 67 3.32 5.38 13.84
C ARG A 67 2.67 5.35 12.45
N SER A 68 1.37 5.07 12.40
CA SER A 68 0.57 5.21 11.17
C SER A 68 0.60 6.65 10.67
N CYS A 69 0.45 6.82 9.36
CA CYS A 69 0.45 8.11 8.71
C CYS A 69 -0.74 8.95 9.22
N PRO A 70 -0.49 10.13 9.83
CA PRO A 70 -1.57 10.99 10.30
C PRO A 70 -2.39 11.60 9.15
N GLY A 71 -1.86 11.59 7.93
CA GLY A 71 -2.51 12.11 6.73
C GLY A 71 -3.37 11.10 5.97
N SER A 72 -3.52 9.85 6.45
CA SER A 72 -4.23 8.78 5.73
C SER A 72 -5.66 9.17 5.33
N SER A 73 -6.42 9.77 6.26
CA SER A 73 -7.81 10.20 5.99
C SER A 73 -7.87 11.31 4.95
N LEU A 74 -6.95 12.28 5.02
CA LEU A 74 -6.86 13.36 4.03
C LEU A 74 -6.48 12.80 2.66
N ALA A 75 -5.49 11.92 2.59
CA ALA A 75 -5.05 11.30 1.35
C ALA A 75 -6.20 10.55 0.66
N LEU A 76 -6.96 9.76 1.42
CA LEU A 76 -8.12 9.03 0.87
C LEU A 76 -9.20 9.96 0.34
N ASN A 77 -9.56 10.99 1.10
CA ASN A 77 -10.56 11.96 0.65
C ASN A 77 -10.10 12.69 -0.61
N THR A 78 -8.84 13.13 -0.65
CA THR A 78 -8.26 13.82 -1.80
C THR A 78 -8.19 12.94 -3.03
N VAL A 79 -7.73 11.69 -2.90
CA VAL A 79 -7.63 10.74 -4.02
C VAL A 79 -9.02 10.42 -4.57
N HIS A 80 -9.99 10.13 -3.71
CA HIS A 80 -11.36 9.84 -4.15
C HIS A 80 -11.98 11.03 -4.88
N LEU A 81 -11.88 12.24 -4.31
CA LEU A 81 -12.45 13.44 -4.93
C LEU A 81 -11.78 13.76 -6.27
N THR A 82 -10.45 13.68 -6.32
CA THR A 82 -9.67 13.97 -7.53
C THR A 82 -10.01 12.96 -8.63
N LEU A 83 -9.99 11.66 -8.32
CA LEU A 83 -10.28 10.61 -9.29
C LEU A 83 -11.74 10.69 -9.78
N ALA A 84 -12.71 10.90 -8.88
CA ALA A 84 -14.11 11.06 -9.26
C ALA A 84 -14.31 12.28 -10.16
N SER A 85 -13.67 13.40 -9.86
CA SER A 85 -13.77 14.62 -10.67
C SER A 85 -13.14 14.44 -12.05
N LEU A 86 -11.97 13.79 -12.12
CA LEU A 86 -11.29 13.52 -13.39
C LEU A 86 -12.13 12.61 -14.29
N LEU A 87 -12.62 11.49 -13.74
CA LEU A 87 -13.41 10.51 -14.50
C LEU A 87 -14.81 11.02 -14.87
N HIS A 88 -15.35 11.98 -14.11
CA HIS A 88 -16.64 12.59 -14.44
C HIS A 88 -16.54 13.59 -15.59
N CYS A 89 -15.43 14.34 -15.66
CA CYS A 89 -15.29 15.46 -16.59
C CYS A 89 -14.46 15.13 -17.84
N TYR A 90 -13.65 14.07 -17.82
CA TYR A 90 -12.68 13.80 -18.87
C TYR A 90 -12.55 12.31 -19.19
N ASP A 91 -12.36 12.03 -20.47
CA ASP A 91 -11.84 10.75 -20.95
C ASP A 91 -10.31 10.80 -20.98
N VAL A 92 -9.66 10.06 -20.09
CA VAL A 92 -8.19 10.02 -20.01
C VAL A 92 -7.68 8.95 -20.97
N ILE A 93 -7.04 9.41 -22.05
CA ILE A 93 -6.44 8.55 -23.06
C ILE A 93 -4.93 8.78 -23.16
N LYS A 94 -4.23 7.77 -23.67
CA LYS A 94 -2.80 7.86 -23.94
C LYS A 94 -2.54 8.79 -25.13
N PRO A 95 -1.53 9.68 -25.07
CA PRO A 95 -1.26 10.63 -26.16
C PRO A 95 -0.63 9.99 -27.41
N SER A 96 -0.05 8.80 -27.29
CA SER A 96 0.57 8.05 -28.40
C SER A 96 0.63 6.56 -28.07
N ASP A 97 0.95 5.70 -29.02
CA ASP A 97 1.08 4.26 -28.77
C ASP A 97 2.39 3.85 -28.07
N ALA A 98 3.32 4.77 -27.85
CA ALA A 98 4.63 4.48 -27.24
C ALA A 98 4.50 3.89 -25.82
N GLU A 99 5.18 2.80 -25.50
CA GLU A 99 5.07 2.16 -24.19
C GLU A 99 5.36 3.12 -23.02
N ILE A 100 4.59 2.96 -21.94
CA ILE A 100 4.80 3.70 -20.70
C ILE A 100 5.57 2.78 -19.77
N ASP A 101 6.75 3.23 -19.35
CA ASP A 101 7.54 2.53 -18.33
C ASP A 101 6.81 2.59 -16.98
N MET A 102 6.29 1.44 -16.54
CA MET A 102 5.60 1.26 -15.26
C MET A 102 6.53 0.68 -14.18
N THR A 103 7.83 0.64 -14.42
CA THR A 103 8.81 0.12 -13.46
C THR A 103 8.81 0.97 -12.18
N GLU A 104 8.71 0.32 -11.03
CA GLU A 104 8.74 0.98 -9.73
C GLU A 104 10.12 1.59 -9.48
N SER A 105 10.17 2.85 -9.01
CA SER A 105 11.41 3.49 -8.57
C SER A 105 11.19 4.30 -7.30
N LEU A 106 12.08 4.13 -6.32
CA LEU A 106 12.06 4.85 -5.05
C LEU A 106 13.00 6.07 -5.04
N THR A 107 13.76 6.28 -6.10
CA THR A 107 14.62 7.45 -6.27
C THR A 107 13.81 8.59 -6.88
N PRO A 108 13.77 9.78 -6.24
CA PRO A 108 13.34 10.98 -6.95
C PRO A 108 14.22 11.11 -8.19
N ARG A 109 13.64 11.15 -9.39
CA ARG A 109 14.39 11.55 -10.59
C ARG A 109 14.70 13.04 -10.40
N VAL A 110 15.93 13.34 -9.98
CA VAL A 110 16.50 14.70 -9.94
C VAL A 110 16.96 15.06 -11.35
#